data_AF-X0YQW8-F1
#
_entry.id   AF-X0YQW8-F1
#
_cell.length_a   1.000
_cell.length_b   1.000
_cell.length_c   1.000
_cell.angle_alpha   90.00
_cell.angle_beta   90.00
_cell.angle_gamma   90.00
#
_symmetry.space_group_name_H-M   'P 1'
#
loop_
_entity.id
_entity.type
_entity.pdbx_description
1 polymer ?
#
loop_
_entity_poly.entity_id
_entity_poly.type
_entity_poly.pdbx_seq_one_letter_code
_entity_poly.pdbx_strand_id
1 'polypeptide(L)'
;MAEKKLYDNLYKVIKANSGVISANDGTLTEIMDLQIPRGYAARIRRVIFRDHSLAEQIDQVNFFTYMALVLDPDDEESYQIPNFTVDHDVLCDAEHEYMRFEEDTTPNGISALQPKETLYDFDETLDVVTVRNVRFNTQANGTETTATTLQTRCIVYFTYEKVSADLYSKLLGIS
;
A
#
# COMPACT_ATOMS: atom_id res chain seq x y z
N MET A 1 29.79 -1.64 19.59
CA MET A 1 29.31 -1.47 18.21
C MET A 1 29.18 -2.85 17.60
N ALA A 2 27.97 -3.36 17.42
CA ALA A 2 27.77 -4.68 16.83
C ALA A 2 28.14 -4.65 15.34
N GLU A 3 28.86 -5.67 14.88
CA GLU A 3 29.24 -5.85 13.47
C GLU A 3 27.99 -5.79 12.58
N LYS A 4 27.89 -4.75 11.74
CA LYS A 4 26.84 -4.63 10.72
C LYS A 4 27.00 -5.79 9.74
N LYS A 5 26.03 -6.71 9.73
CA LYS A 5 26.05 -7.88 8.85
C LYS A 5 25.55 -7.48 7.47
N LEU A 6 25.84 -8.32 6.47
CA LEU A 6 25.52 -8.11 5.06
C LEU A 6 24.04 -7.74 4.78
N TYR A 7 23.12 -8.10 5.68
CA TYR A 7 21.68 -7.89 5.57
C TYR A 7 21.19 -6.53 6.08
N ASP A 8 21.98 -5.80 6.87
CA ASP A 8 21.56 -4.52 7.47
C ASP A 8 21.57 -3.36 6.45
N ASN A 9 22.32 -3.50 5.35
CA ASN A 9 22.55 -2.42 4.37
C ASN A 9 21.96 -2.69 2.98
N LEU A 10 21.31 -3.84 2.74
CA LEU A 10 20.73 -4.13 1.43
C LEU A 10 19.25 -3.77 1.42
N TYR A 11 18.88 -2.79 0.61
CA TYR A 11 17.49 -2.49 0.33
C TYR A 11 16.85 -3.66 -0.39
N LYS A 12 15.88 -4.30 0.27
CA LYS A 12 14.97 -5.26 -0.34
C LYS A 12 13.73 -4.55 -0.83
N VAL A 13 13.17 -5.05 -1.92
CA VAL A 13 11.97 -4.49 -2.55
C VAL A 13 11.00 -5.62 -2.83
N ILE A 14 9.77 -5.46 -2.36
CA ILE A 14 8.64 -6.29 -2.75
C ILE A 14 7.62 -5.45 -3.51
N LYS A 15 6.97 -6.04 -4.51
CA LYS A 15 5.96 -5.41 -5.33
C LYS A 15 4.72 -6.29 -5.32
N ALA A 16 3.58 -5.72 -4.98
CA ALA A 16 2.29 -6.37 -5.04
C ALA A 16 1.35 -5.61 -5.97
N ASN A 17 0.44 -6.33 -6.60
CA ASN A 17 -0.62 -5.80 -7.43
C ASN A 17 -1.94 -6.22 -6.80
N SER A 18 -2.94 -5.35 -6.82
CA SER A 18 -4.28 -5.64 -6.31
C SER A 18 -4.99 -6.78 -7.04
N GLY A 19 -4.53 -7.13 -8.25
CA GLY A 19 -5.37 -7.83 -9.20
C GLY A 19 -6.41 -6.90 -9.80
N VAL A 20 -7.19 -7.42 -10.75
CA VAL A 20 -8.21 -6.65 -11.46
C VAL A 20 -9.32 -6.24 -10.49
N ILE A 21 -9.58 -4.93 -10.41
CA ILE A 21 -10.70 -4.40 -9.62
C ILE A 21 -11.99 -4.59 -10.42
N SER A 22 -12.77 -5.63 -10.09
CA SER A 22 -13.97 -6.04 -10.82
C SER A 22 -15.29 -5.65 -10.15
N ALA A 23 -15.24 -5.03 -8.97
CA ALA A 23 -16.40 -4.54 -8.25
C ALA A 23 -16.07 -3.24 -7.50
N ASN A 24 -17.02 -2.32 -7.44
CA ASN A 24 -16.93 -1.14 -6.58
C ASN A 24 -17.23 -1.54 -5.13
N ASP A 25 -16.62 -0.82 -4.19
CA ASP A 25 -16.77 -0.99 -2.74
C ASP A 25 -16.34 -2.36 -2.17
N GLY A 26 -15.76 -3.21 -3.01
CA GLY A 26 -15.08 -4.43 -2.57
C GLY A 26 -13.63 -4.14 -2.22
N THR A 27 -13.19 -4.59 -1.05
CA THR A 27 -11.77 -4.55 -0.69
C THR A 27 -11.06 -5.77 -1.24
N LEU A 28 -10.00 -5.54 -2.01
CA LEU A 28 -9.04 -6.55 -2.42
C LEU A 28 -7.82 -6.48 -1.50
N THR A 29 -7.38 -7.63 -1.01
CA THR A 29 -6.24 -7.74 -0.09
C THR A 29 -5.20 -8.69 -0.66
N GLU A 30 -3.94 -8.26 -0.66
CA GLU A 30 -2.78 -9.06 -1.05
C GLU A 30 -1.77 -9.14 0.11
N ILE A 31 -1.32 -10.34 0.45
CA ILE A 31 -0.34 -10.57 1.52
C ILE A 31 1.07 -10.49 0.92
N MET A 32 1.86 -9.52 1.38
CA MET A 32 3.22 -9.30 0.91
C MET A 32 4.21 -10.07 1.79
N ASP A 33 4.70 -11.22 1.28
CA ASP A 33 5.70 -12.03 1.98
C ASP A 33 7.08 -11.37 1.98
N LEU A 34 7.45 -10.78 3.12
CA LEU A 34 8.73 -10.10 3.30
C LEU A 34 9.90 -11.08 3.52
N GLN A 35 9.62 -12.39 3.63
CA GLN A 35 10.62 -13.45 3.85
C GLN A 35 11.56 -13.13 5.01
N ILE A 36 11.00 -12.69 6.14
CA ILE A 36 11.77 -12.21 7.28
C ILE A 36 12.53 -13.40 7.92
N PRO A 37 13.86 -13.37 8.00
CA PRO A 37 14.63 -14.42 8.64
C PRO A 37 14.33 -14.49 10.15
N ARG A 38 14.44 -15.68 10.74
CA ARG A 38 14.25 -15.88 12.18
C ARG A 38 15.18 -14.96 13.00
N GLY A 39 14.61 -14.24 13.95
CA GLY A 39 15.35 -13.30 14.82
C GLY A 39 15.67 -11.95 14.18
N TYR A 40 15.02 -11.62 13.06
CA TYR A 40 15.06 -10.30 12.42
C TYR A 40 13.67 -9.69 12.34
N ALA A 41 13.62 -8.38 12.20
CA ALA A 41 12.45 -7.59 11.83
C ALA A 41 12.71 -6.92 10.48
N ALA A 42 11.66 -6.67 9.69
CA ALA A 42 11.72 -5.81 8.52
C ALA A 42 11.44 -4.37 8.94
N ARG A 43 12.41 -3.48 8.70
CA ARG A 43 12.24 -2.03 8.84
C ARG A 43 11.84 -1.45 7.51
N ILE A 44 10.64 -0.88 7.42
CA ILE A 44 10.13 -0.27 6.19
C ILE A 44 10.77 1.11 6.05
N ARG A 45 11.22 1.40 4.84
CA ARG A 45 11.97 2.63 4.49
C ARG A 45 11.19 3.51 3.55
N ARG A 46 10.50 2.90 2.60
CA ARG A 46 9.69 3.60 1.61
C ARG A 46 8.52 2.74 1.17
N VAL A 47 7.38 3.38 0.97
CA VAL A 47 6.19 2.76 0.37
C VAL A 47 5.74 3.63 -0.80
N ILE A 48 5.43 3.00 -1.93
CA ILE A 48 4.92 3.68 -3.12
C ILE A 48 3.63 3.02 -3.54
N PHE A 49 2.57 3.82 -3.62
CA PHE A 49 1.28 3.46 -4.18
C PHE A 49 1.16 4.04 -5.59
N ARG A 50 0.70 3.23 -6.54
CA ARG A 50 0.59 3.66 -7.94
C ARG A 50 -0.57 3.00 -8.65
N ASP A 51 -1.34 3.78 -9.41
CA ASP A 51 -2.36 3.23 -10.29
C ASP A 51 -1.75 2.65 -11.57
N HIS A 52 -2.39 1.61 -12.10
CA HIS A 52 -2.00 0.92 -13.32
C HIS A 52 -3.22 0.59 -14.17
N SER A 53 -3.02 0.55 -15.48
CA SER A 53 -4.06 0.12 -16.44
C SER A 53 -5.37 0.91 -16.36
N LEU A 54 -5.30 2.24 -16.47
CA LEU A 54 -6.46 3.16 -16.44
C LEU A 54 -7.21 3.28 -17.78
N ALA A 55 -6.88 2.46 -18.78
CA ALA A 55 -7.32 2.66 -20.16
C ALA A 55 -8.86 2.60 -20.32
N GLU A 56 -9.54 1.73 -19.58
CA GLU A 56 -11.01 1.64 -19.64
C GLU A 56 -11.72 2.68 -18.76
N GLN A 57 -10.99 3.49 -17.99
CA GLN A 57 -11.57 4.46 -17.05
C GLN A 57 -11.62 5.89 -17.62
N ILE A 58 -11.21 6.08 -18.88
CA ILE A 58 -11.03 7.39 -19.54
C ILE A 58 -12.34 8.19 -19.65
N ASP A 59 -13.46 7.51 -19.82
CA ASP A 59 -14.77 8.16 -20.06
C ASP A 59 -15.54 8.47 -18.77
N GLN A 60 -14.95 8.19 -17.61
CA GLN A 60 -15.62 8.37 -16.33
C GLN A 60 -15.63 9.83 -15.87
N VAL A 61 -16.76 10.24 -15.27
CA VAL A 61 -16.92 11.59 -14.70
C VAL A 61 -16.07 11.73 -13.44
N ASN A 62 -16.15 10.74 -12.55
CA ASN A 62 -15.33 10.66 -11.36
C ASN A 62 -15.12 9.20 -10.93
N PHE A 63 -13.94 8.91 -10.37
CA PHE A 63 -13.67 7.65 -9.67
C PHE A 63 -12.55 7.81 -8.66
N PHE A 64 -12.52 6.90 -7.70
CA PHE A 64 -11.59 6.92 -6.58
C PHE A 64 -10.91 5.56 -6.46
N THR A 65 -9.61 5.55 -6.18
CA THR A 65 -8.90 4.37 -5.69
C THR A 65 -8.35 4.66 -4.30
N TYR A 66 -8.67 3.76 -3.37
CA TYR A 66 -8.19 3.77 -2.00
C TYR A 66 -7.19 2.64 -1.84
N MET A 67 -6.10 2.91 -1.14
CA MET A 67 -5.01 1.97 -0.90
C MET A 67 -4.53 2.11 0.52
N ALA A 68 -4.21 1.00 1.16
CA ALA A 68 -3.61 0.99 2.49
C ALA A 68 -2.57 -0.12 2.61
N LEU A 69 -1.51 0.17 3.35
CA LEU A 69 -0.53 -0.82 3.79
C LEU A 69 -0.72 -1.04 5.29
N VAL A 70 -1.09 -2.26 5.65
CA VAL A 70 -1.45 -2.65 7.02
C VAL A 70 -0.40 -3.61 7.58
N LEU A 71 -0.01 -3.38 8.83
CA LEU A 71 0.95 -4.14 9.64
C LEU A 71 0.25 -5.14 10.57
N ASP A 72 -1.00 -5.54 10.27
CA ASP A 72 -1.78 -6.41 11.15
C ASP A 72 -1.32 -7.89 11.04
N PRO A 73 -0.86 -8.47 12.16
CA PRO A 73 -0.39 -9.84 12.21
C PRO A 73 -1.48 -10.93 12.37
N ASP A 74 -2.74 -10.63 12.70
CA ASP A 74 -3.69 -11.67 13.18
C ASP A 74 -5.18 -11.51 12.78
N ASP A 75 -5.63 -10.42 12.13
CA ASP A 75 -7.05 -10.33 11.72
C ASP A 75 -7.26 -10.60 10.21
N GLU A 76 -7.43 -11.86 9.82
CA GLU A 76 -7.75 -12.26 8.42
C GLU A 76 -9.12 -11.76 7.92
N GLU A 77 -9.97 -11.21 8.80
CA GLU A 77 -11.33 -10.76 8.47
C GLU A 77 -11.48 -9.21 8.46
N SER A 78 -10.51 -8.43 8.94
CA SER A 78 -10.46 -6.97 8.79
C SER A 78 -9.87 -6.54 7.44
N TYR A 79 -10.70 -6.64 6.40
CA TYR A 79 -10.38 -6.08 5.09
C TYR A 79 -10.69 -4.57 5.00
N GLN A 80 -11.21 -3.93 6.05
CA GLN A 80 -11.66 -2.55 5.96
C GLN A 80 -10.49 -1.58 5.83
N ILE A 81 -10.53 -0.74 4.80
CA ILE A 81 -9.69 0.46 4.71
C ILE A 81 -10.28 1.47 5.69
N PRO A 82 -9.50 2.07 6.61
CA PRO A 82 -10.04 2.94 7.64
C PRO A 82 -10.75 4.13 7.00
N ASN A 83 -12.07 4.22 7.18
CA ASN A 83 -12.85 5.35 6.70
C ASN A 83 -13.14 6.38 7.82
N PHE A 84 -13.29 5.92 9.07
CA PHE A 84 -13.62 6.78 10.23
C PHE A 84 -13.11 6.29 11.60
N THR A 85 -12.41 5.15 11.68
CA THR A 85 -11.84 4.60 12.92
C THR A 85 -10.32 4.69 12.89
N VAL A 86 -9.71 5.13 14.00
CA VAL A 86 -8.25 5.08 14.16
C VAL A 86 -7.85 3.61 14.24
N ASP A 87 -7.32 3.09 13.14
CA ASP A 87 -6.77 1.74 13.08
C ASP A 87 -5.27 1.82 13.41
N HIS A 88 -4.88 1.15 14.50
CA HIS A 88 -3.50 1.18 15.00
C HIS A 88 -2.55 0.32 14.15
N ASP A 89 -3.10 -0.49 13.24
CA ASP A 89 -2.34 -1.42 12.43
C ASP A 89 -2.08 -0.90 11.01
N VAL A 90 -2.65 0.24 10.60
CA VAL A 90 -2.36 0.85 9.30
C VAL A 90 -1.08 1.67 9.36
N LEU A 91 -0.10 1.30 8.54
CA LEU A 91 1.15 2.06 8.44
C LEU A 91 0.96 3.37 7.66
N CYS A 92 0.34 3.25 6.49
CA CYS A 92 0.11 4.39 5.60
C CYS A 92 -0.98 4.02 4.59
N ASP A 93 -1.72 5.04 4.18
CA ASP A 93 -2.82 4.97 3.23
C ASP A 93 -2.64 6.00 2.11
N ALA A 94 -3.33 5.79 0.99
CA ALA A 94 -3.35 6.70 -0.13
C ALA A 94 -4.72 6.70 -0.79
N GLU A 95 -5.15 7.89 -1.21
CA GLU A 95 -6.36 8.10 -2.00
C GLU A 95 -5.98 8.79 -3.30
N HIS A 96 -6.40 8.20 -4.42
CA HIS A 96 -6.28 8.81 -5.73
C HIS A 96 -7.67 9.07 -6.31
N GLU A 97 -8.07 10.34 -6.27
CA GLU A 97 -9.29 10.82 -6.91
C GLU A 97 -9.03 11.23 -8.36
N TYR A 98 -9.89 10.82 -9.27
CA TYR A 98 -9.88 11.29 -10.66
C TYR A 98 -11.20 11.98 -10.94
N MET A 99 -11.11 13.22 -11.42
CA MET A 99 -12.27 14.01 -11.84
C MET A 99 -12.05 14.51 -13.26
N ARG A 100 -13.07 14.33 -14.08
CA ARG A 100 -13.13 14.89 -15.43
C ARG A 100 -13.80 16.26 -15.36
N PHE A 101 -13.03 17.29 -15.68
CA PHE A 101 -13.56 18.65 -15.85
C PHE A 101 -13.95 18.83 -17.32
N GLU A 102 -15.24 18.76 -17.62
CA GLU A 102 -15.77 19.12 -18.93
C GLU A 102 -16.11 20.61 -18.99
N GLU A 103 -15.70 21.24 -20.09
CA GLU A 103 -16.30 22.49 -20.56
C GLU A 103 -17.30 22.11 -21.67
N ASP A 104 -18.53 22.61 -21.55
CA ASP A 104 -19.81 22.21 -22.19
C ASP A 104 -19.84 22.10 -23.74
N THR A 105 -18.70 22.23 -24.44
CA THR A 105 -18.63 22.48 -25.89
C THR A 105 -17.92 21.41 -26.73
N THR A 106 -17.33 20.36 -26.15
CA THR A 106 -16.80 19.22 -26.94
C THR A 106 -17.10 17.87 -26.28
N PRO A 107 -18.12 17.13 -26.77
CA PRO A 107 -18.36 15.76 -26.32
C PRO A 107 -17.13 14.93 -26.70
N ASN A 108 -16.41 14.42 -25.70
CA ASN A 108 -15.20 13.62 -25.83
C ASN A 108 -14.02 14.36 -26.52
N GLY A 109 -13.72 15.59 -26.09
CA GLY A 109 -12.38 16.14 -26.28
C GLY A 109 -11.31 15.15 -25.78
N ILE A 110 -10.06 15.26 -26.27
CA ILE A 110 -8.94 14.35 -25.91
C ILE A 110 -8.83 14.26 -24.38
N SER A 111 -9.36 13.19 -23.79
CA SER A 111 -9.25 12.90 -22.36
C SER A 111 -7.98 12.09 -22.13
N ALA A 112 -7.12 12.59 -21.24
CA ALA A 112 -5.90 11.93 -20.85
C ALA A 112 -5.93 11.68 -19.34
N LEU A 113 -5.85 10.42 -18.94
CA LEU A 113 -5.65 10.03 -17.54
C LEU A 113 -4.17 9.77 -17.31
N GLN A 114 -3.58 10.51 -16.38
CA GLN A 114 -2.23 10.25 -15.92
C GLN A 114 -2.30 9.42 -14.63
N PRO A 115 -1.67 8.23 -14.58
CA PRO A 115 -1.62 7.45 -13.34
C PRO A 115 -0.97 8.25 -12.21
N LYS A 116 -1.67 8.31 -11.07
CA LYS A 116 -1.17 8.93 -9.85
C LYS A 116 -0.21 7.99 -9.13
N GLU A 117 0.74 8.61 -8.45
CA GLU A 117 1.74 7.94 -7.62
C GLU A 117 1.85 8.71 -6.31
N THR A 118 1.70 8.00 -5.18
CA THR A 118 1.88 8.54 -3.83
C THR A 118 3.05 7.83 -3.18
N LEU A 119 3.96 8.61 -2.59
CA LEU A 119 5.21 8.11 -2.02
C LEU A 119 5.32 8.53 -0.56
N TYR A 120 5.65 7.56 0.29
CA TYR A 120 6.00 7.75 1.69
C TYR A 120 7.44 7.35 1.92
N ASP A 121 8.24 8.29 2.40
CA ASP A 121 9.61 8.08 2.87
C ASP A 121 9.63 8.12 4.39
N PHE A 122 10.07 7.04 5.02
CA PHE A 122 10.20 6.95 6.47
C PHE A 122 11.64 7.23 6.88
N ASP A 123 11.82 8.19 7.80
CA ASP A 123 13.12 8.49 8.39
C ASP A 123 13.67 7.25 9.10
N GLU A 124 15.00 7.08 9.08
CA GLU A 124 15.67 6.01 9.81
C GLU A 124 15.48 6.11 11.32
N THR A 125 15.19 7.31 11.83
CA THR A 125 14.91 7.53 13.26
C THR A 125 13.51 7.09 13.68
N LEU A 126 12.61 6.84 12.73
CA LEU A 126 11.24 6.42 12.99
C LEU A 126 11.16 4.88 13.06
N ASP A 127 10.55 4.36 14.13
CA ASP A 127 10.43 2.91 14.36
C ASP A 127 9.25 2.34 13.54
N VAL A 128 9.43 2.27 12.21
CA VAL A 128 8.51 1.55 11.32
C VAL A 128 9.06 0.15 11.06
N VAL A 129 8.72 -0.77 11.96
CA VAL A 129 9.22 -2.14 11.96
C VAL A 129 8.08 -3.14 12.03
N THR A 130 8.23 -4.24 11.31
CA THR A 130 7.32 -5.39 11.39
C THR A 130 8.11 -6.69 11.51
N VAL A 131 7.58 -7.64 12.26
CA VAL A 131 8.14 -8.99 12.42
C VAL A 131 7.35 -10.04 11.63
N ARG A 132 6.29 -9.62 10.93
CA ARG A 132 5.44 -10.48 10.10
C ARG A 132 5.23 -9.88 8.72
N ASN A 133 4.50 -10.59 7.88
CA ASN A 133 4.12 -10.11 6.55
C ASN A 133 3.15 -8.93 6.67
N VAL A 134 3.16 -8.07 5.66
CA VAL A 134 2.31 -6.88 5.58
C VAL A 134 1.22 -7.11 4.56
N ARG A 135 0.10 -6.40 4.70
CA ARG A 135 -1.04 -6.54 3.79
C ARG A 135 -1.24 -5.28 2.98
N PHE A 136 -1.44 -5.44 1.69
CA PHE A 136 -1.82 -4.38 0.79
C PHE A 136 -3.32 -4.49 0.51
N ASN A 137 -4.08 -3.53 1.01
CA ASN A 137 -5.51 -3.41 0.75
C ASN A 137 -5.75 -2.37 -0.32
N THR A 138 -6.68 -2.64 -1.22
CA THR A 138 -7.19 -1.64 -2.15
C THR A 138 -8.70 -1.75 -2.32
N GLN A 139 -9.32 -0.63 -2.62
CA GLN A 139 -10.73 -0.52 -2.96
C GLN A 139 -10.87 0.53 -4.05
N ALA A 140 -11.89 0.40 -4.89
CA ALA A 140 -12.26 1.48 -5.79
C ALA A 140 -13.75 1.81 -5.68
N ASN A 141 -14.08 3.04 -6.05
CA ASN A 141 -15.45 3.52 -6.12
C ASN A 141 -15.62 4.35 -7.40
N GLY A 142 -16.78 4.25 -8.04
CA GLY A 142 -17.11 4.95 -9.28
C GLY A 142 -16.45 4.36 -10.53
N THR A 143 -15.69 3.26 -10.41
CA THR A 143 -14.98 2.63 -11.53
C THR A 143 -15.88 1.79 -12.44
N GLU A 144 -15.50 1.70 -13.71
CA GLU A 144 -16.18 0.89 -14.72
C GLU A 144 -15.70 -0.53 -14.51
N THR A 145 -16.62 -1.44 -14.17
CA THR A 145 -16.31 -2.80 -13.70
C THR A 145 -16.43 -3.88 -14.78
N THR A 146 -17.07 -3.60 -15.92
CA THR A 146 -17.44 -4.61 -16.93
C THR A 146 -16.34 -4.96 -17.92
N ALA A 147 -15.33 -4.10 -18.07
CA ALA A 147 -14.24 -4.25 -19.04
C ALA A 147 -12.85 -4.23 -18.39
N THR A 148 -12.72 -4.57 -17.11
CA THR A 148 -11.63 -4.07 -16.24
C THR A 148 -10.24 -4.67 -16.45
N THR A 149 -9.28 -3.77 -16.57
CA THR A 149 -7.84 -3.98 -16.38
C THR A 149 -7.28 -3.13 -15.23
N LEU A 150 -8.09 -2.26 -14.61
CA LEU A 150 -7.69 -1.36 -13.53
C LEU A 150 -7.05 -2.14 -12.38
N GLN A 151 -5.88 -1.68 -12.00
CA GLN A 151 -5.04 -2.28 -10.98
C GLN A 151 -4.34 -1.19 -10.18
N THR A 152 -4.13 -1.42 -8.89
CA THR A 152 -3.24 -0.61 -8.07
C THR A 152 -2.01 -1.45 -7.69
N ARG A 153 -0.87 -0.78 -7.53
CA ARG A 153 0.41 -1.40 -7.20
C ARG A 153 0.96 -0.78 -5.93
N CYS A 154 1.41 -1.63 -5.02
CA CYS A 154 2.19 -1.25 -3.86
C CYS A 154 3.63 -1.72 -4.00
N ILE A 155 4.59 -0.85 -3.73
CA ILE A 155 6.03 -1.15 -3.73
C ILE A 155 6.57 -0.79 -2.35
N VAL A 156 7.11 -1.78 -1.65
CA VAL A 156 7.66 -1.60 -0.31
C VAL A 156 9.17 -1.84 -0.33
N TYR A 157 9.92 -0.84 0.10
CA TYR A 157 11.35 -0.90 0.33
C TYR A 157 11.61 -1.10 1.81
N PHE A 158 12.44 -2.09 2.14
CA PHE A 158 12.74 -2.42 3.52
C PHE A 158 14.17 -2.93 3.69
N THR A 159 14.66 -2.85 4.92
CA THR A 159 15.93 -3.45 5.38
C THR A 159 15.63 -4.43 6.50
N TYR A 160 16.48 -5.43 6.72
CA TYR A 160 16.35 -6.25 7.93
C TYR A 160 17.14 -5.63 9.08
N GLU A 161 16.59 -5.77 10.27
CA GLU A 161 17.24 -5.41 11.51
C GLU A 161 17.18 -6.60 12.46
N LYS A 162 18.29 -6.94 13.11
CA LYS A 162 18.31 -8.02 14.08
C LYS A 162 17.49 -7.62 15.30
N VAL A 163 16.58 -8.50 15.72
CA VAL A 163 15.77 -8.27 16.92
C VAL A 163 16.67 -8.26 18.15
N SER A 164 16.83 -7.09 18.76
CA SER A 164 17.43 -6.94 20.09
C SER A 164 16.37 -7.16 21.17
N ALA A 165 16.79 -7.42 22.41
CA ALA A 165 15.86 -7.57 23.53
C ALA A 165 15.01 -6.30 23.74
N ASP A 166 15.60 -5.12 23.54
CA ASP A 166 14.92 -3.83 23.62
C ASP A 166 13.94 -3.58 22.46
N LEU A 167 14.28 -4.05 21.25
CA LEU A 167 13.35 -3.95 20.12
C LEU A 167 12.17 -4.90 20.32
N TYR A 168 12.42 -6.09 20.85
CA TYR A 168 11.39 -7.09 21.13
C TYR A 168 10.41 -6.64 22.23
N SER A 169 10.91 -6.03 23.32
CA SER A 169 10.04 -5.49 24.38
C SER A 169 9.16 -4.35 23.88
N LYS A 170 9.71 -3.43 23.08
CA LYS A 170 8.95 -2.37 22.40
C LYS A 170 7.88 -2.94 21.47
N LEU A 171 8.22 -3.93 20.64
CA LEU A 171 7.30 -4.56 19.70
C LEU A 171 6.17 -5.32 20.38
N LEU A 172 6.41 -5.87 21.58
CA LEU A 172 5.38 -6.54 22.37
C LEU A 172 4.57 -5.59 23.26
N GLY A 173 4.83 -4.28 23.22
CA GLY A 173 4.17 -3.31 24.09
C GLY A 173 4.48 -3.49 25.58
N ILE A 174 5.55 -4.22 25.91
CA ILE A 174 5.99 -4.45 27.29
C ILE A 174 6.98 -3.31 27.62
N SER A 175 6.43 -2.16 28.02
CA SER A 175 7.21 -1.04 28.59
C SER A 175 7.36 -1.21 30.10
#